data_AF-A0A1G1CBA4-F1
#
_entry.id   AF-A0A1G1CBA4-F1
#
_cell.length_a   1.000
_cell.length_b   1.000
_cell.length_c   1.000
_cell.angle_alpha   90.00
_cell.angle_beta   90.00
_cell.angle_gamma   90.00
#
_symmetry.space_group_name_H-M   'P 1'
#
loop_
_entity.id
_entity.type
_entity.pdbx_description
1 polymer ?
#
loop_
_entity_poly.entity_id
_entity_poly.type
_entity_poly.pdbx_seq_one_letter_code
_entity_poly.pdbx_strand_id
1 'polypeptide(L)'
;MSRQFAPDLQSPVALELFQPQPDVLYSLDVAAHLAGVSRRSILIYCRAGLVRPVLQGPYGVMAFTEEAIVTVRRIERLRTVHGMDLACIKTMFDLLDEVARLRAELRFWRDR
;
A
#
# COMPACT_ATOMS: atom_id res chain seq x y z
N MET A 1 -23.49 -7.70 -4.82
CA MET A 1 -22.38 -7.09 -4.06
C MET A 1 -21.67 -6.11 -4.98
N SER A 2 -22.21 -4.90 -5.06
CA SER A 2 -21.84 -3.91 -6.07
C SER A 2 -20.67 -3.06 -5.56
N ARG A 3 -19.48 -3.23 -6.15
CA ARG A 3 -18.31 -2.40 -5.83
C ARG A 3 -18.50 -1.03 -6.48
N GLN A 4 -18.56 0.02 -5.67
CA GLN A 4 -18.66 1.40 -6.13
C GLN A 4 -17.29 1.88 -6.63
N PHE A 5 -17.27 2.34 -7.87
CA PHE A 5 -16.14 3.03 -8.50
C PHE A 5 -16.38 4.54 -8.38
N ALA A 6 -15.38 5.29 -7.91
CA ALA A 6 -15.45 6.76 -7.88
C ALA A 6 -14.85 7.35 -9.17
N PRO A 7 -15.56 8.23 -9.90
CA PRO A 7 -15.04 8.86 -11.11
C PRO A 7 -14.29 10.19 -10.82
N ASP A 8 -13.49 10.61 -11.80
CA ASP A 8 -12.58 11.77 -11.79
C ASP A 8 -13.22 13.07 -11.27
N LEU A 9 -12.65 13.62 -10.19
CA LEU A 9 -12.92 14.98 -9.71
C LEU A 9 -11.72 15.88 -10.04
N GLN A 10 -11.89 16.71 -11.08
CA GLN A 10 -11.01 17.84 -11.36
C GLN A 10 -11.38 19.03 -10.46
N SER A 11 -10.56 19.33 -9.44
CA SER A 11 -10.32 20.71 -8.98
C SER A 11 -9.23 20.82 -7.90
N PRO A 12 -8.51 21.95 -7.82
CA PRO A 12 -7.34 22.13 -6.99
C PRO A 12 -7.75 22.60 -5.58
N VAL A 13 -8.05 21.68 -4.68
CA VAL A 13 -8.27 22.00 -3.26
C VAL A 13 -7.05 21.55 -2.48
N ALA A 14 -6.46 22.50 -1.77
CA ALA A 14 -5.32 22.30 -0.91
C ALA A 14 -5.58 21.18 0.11
N LEU A 15 -4.80 20.10 0.00
CA LEU A 15 -4.36 19.21 1.08
C LEU A 15 -5.41 18.75 2.11
N GLU A 16 -6.64 18.46 1.70
CA GLU A 16 -7.36 17.39 2.38
C GLU A 16 -6.67 16.08 1.98
N LEU A 17 -5.80 15.58 2.86
CA LEU A 17 -5.30 14.21 2.77
C LEU A 17 -6.51 13.28 2.90
N PHE A 18 -7.22 13.07 1.79
CA PHE A 18 -8.34 12.15 1.70
C PHE A 18 -7.84 10.81 2.25
N GLN A 19 -8.45 10.36 3.33
CA GLN A 19 -8.10 9.06 3.89
C GLN A 19 -8.69 8.01 2.94
N PRO A 20 -7.89 7.04 2.48
CA PRO A 20 -8.45 5.91 1.77
C PRO A 20 -9.49 5.22 2.66
N GLN A 21 -10.59 4.78 2.05
CA GLN A 21 -11.70 4.13 2.72
C GLN A 21 -11.51 2.60 2.66
N PRO A 22 -11.96 1.88 3.69
CA PRO A 22 -11.91 0.41 3.70
C PRO A 22 -12.80 -0.15 2.59
N ASP A 23 -12.44 -1.34 2.10
CA ASP A 23 -13.16 -2.09 1.06
C ASP A 23 -13.29 -1.40 -0.32
N VAL A 24 -12.62 -0.27 -0.53
CA VAL A 24 -12.55 0.45 -1.82
C VAL A 24 -11.24 0.14 -2.54
N LEU A 25 -11.31 -0.01 -3.86
CA LEU A 25 -10.14 -0.19 -4.73
C LEU A 25 -9.86 1.08 -5.52
N TYR A 26 -8.62 1.56 -5.41
CA TYR A 26 -8.14 2.80 -6.00
C TYR A 26 -7.28 2.52 -7.23
N SER A 27 -7.46 3.29 -8.30
CA SER A 27 -6.55 3.22 -9.46
C SER A 27 -5.14 3.69 -9.07
N LEU A 28 -4.14 3.39 -9.90
CA LEU A 28 -2.76 3.83 -9.67
C LEU A 28 -2.63 5.36 -9.49
N ASP A 29 -3.40 6.14 -10.24
CA ASP A 29 -3.41 7.60 -10.15
C ASP A 29 -3.95 8.08 -8.81
N VAL A 30 -5.11 7.58 -8.43
CA VAL A 30 -5.74 7.96 -7.16
C VAL A 30 -4.88 7.49 -5.99
N ALA A 31 -4.34 6.26 -6.04
CA ALA A 31 -3.44 5.75 -5.03
C ALA A 31 -2.17 6.61 -4.87
N ALA A 32 -1.58 7.08 -5.98
CA ALA A 32 -0.43 7.99 -5.96
C ALA A 32 -0.75 9.32 -5.28
N HIS A 33 -1.89 9.92 -5.65
CA HIS A 33 -2.38 11.15 -5.03
C HIS A 33 -2.63 10.96 -3.52
N LEU A 34 -3.36 9.92 -3.14
CA LEU A 34 -3.67 9.62 -1.73
C LEU A 34 -2.41 9.32 -0.92
N ALA A 35 -1.44 8.62 -1.49
CA ALA A 35 -0.19 8.33 -0.80
C ALA A 35 0.79 9.52 -0.76
N GLY A 36 0.53 10.59 -1.52
CA GLY A 36 1.43 11.74 -1.63
C GLY A 36 2.75 11.40 -2.34
N VAL A 37 2.74 10.44 -3.27
CA VAL A 37 3.95 10.00 -4.01
C VAL A 37 3.69 9.95 -5.50
N SER A 38 4.76 9.84 -6.30
CA SER A 38 4.61 9.66 -7.75
C SER A 38 4.10 8.25 -8.11
N ARG A 39 3.38 8.13 -9.24
CA ARG A 39 3.00 6.83 -9.84
C ARG A 39 4.21 5.90 -9.99
N ARG A 40 5.34 6.47 -10.41
CA ARG A 40 6.60 5.75 -10.59
C ARG A 40 7.09 5.13 -9.28
N SER A 41 6.99 5.85 -8.16
CA SER A 41 7.36 5.34 -6.83
C SER A 41 6.54 4.11 -6.46
N ILE A 42 5.21 4.16 -6.65
CA ILE A 42 4.33 3.01 -6.40
C ILE A 42 4.71 1.81 -7.25
N LEU A 43 4.98 2.01 -8.55
CA LEU A 43 5.42 0.92 -9.44
C LEU A 43 6.76 0.32 -9.01
N ILE A 44 7.69 1.14 -8.53
CA ILE A 44 8.97 0.66 -7.96
C ILE A 44 8.70 -0.19 -6.72
N TYR A 45 7.81 0.24 -5.83
CA TYR A 45 7.46 -0.52 -4.61
C TYR A 45 6.75 -1.83 -4.93
N CYS A 46 5.92 -1.85 -5.98
CA CYS A 46 5.31 -3.08 -6.49
C CYS A 46 6.37 -4.05 -7.03
N ARG A 47 7.30 -3.56 -7.84
CA ARG A 47 8.40 -4.37 -8.39
C ARG A 47 9.31 -4.92 -7.30
N ALA A 48 9.54 -4.15 -6.23
CA ALA A 48 10.31 -4.58 -5.07
C ALA A 48 9.55 -5.58 -4.16
N GLY A 49 8.28 -5.87 -4.45
CA GLY A 49 7.44 -6.77 -3.64
C GLY A 49 7.07 -6.21 -2.27
N LEU A 50 7.14 -4.88 -2.11
CA LEU A 50 6.77 -4.16 -0.88
C LEU A 50 5.28 -3.82 -0.83
N VAL A 51 4.66 -3.67 -1.99
CA VAL A 51 3.24 -3.35 -2.15
C VAL A 51 2.67 -4.29 -3.21
N ARG A 52 1.50 -4.86 -2.96
CA ARG A 52 0.85 -5.76 -3.92
C ARG A 52 -0.41 -5.09 -4.48
N PRO A 53 -0.50 -4.90 -5.80
CA PRO A 53 -1.74 -4.44 -6.41
C PRO A 53 -2.75 -5.58 -6.54
N VAL A 54 -4.02 -5.21 -6.57
CA VAL A 54 -5.12 -6.06 -7.04
C VAL A 54 -5.27 -5.85 -8.53
N LEU A 55 -5.15 -6.90 -9.34
CA LEU A 55 -5.36 -6.82 -10.79
C LEU A 55 -6.85 -6.91 -11.11
N GLN A 56 -7.39 -5.91 -11.82
CA GLN A 56 -8.80 -5.82 -12.18
C GLN A 56 -9.04 -5.99 -13.69
N GLY A 57 -10.15 -6.65 -14.01
CA GLY A 57 -10.66 -6.81 -15.37
C GLY A 57 -9.79 -7.74 -16.25
N PRO A 58 -10.23 -7.98 -17.50
CA PRO A 58 -9.52 -8.87 -18.42
C PRO A 58 -8.14 -8.33 -18.86
N TYR A 59 -7.91 -7.02 -18.71
CA TYR A 59 -6.67 -6.34 -19.13
C TYR A 59 -5.64 -6.15 -18.00
N GLY A 60 -5.95 -6.61 -16.77
CA GLY A 60 -4.99 -6.58 -15.66
C GLY A 60 -4.67 -5.17 -15.13
N VAL A 61 -5.66 -4.28 -15.07
CA VAL A 61 -5.47 -2.92 -14.56
C VAL A 61 -5.15 -2.99 -13.08
N MET A 62 -4.06 -2.34 -12.66
CA MET A 62 -3.66 -2.30 -11.24
C MET A 62 -4.58 -1.39 -10.44
N ALA A 63 -5.15 -1.95 -9.38
CA ALA A 63 -5.86 -1.25 -8.33
C ALA A 63 -5.23 -1.52 -6.96
N PHE A 64 -5.50 -0.66 -5.98
CA PHE A 64 -4.85 -0.67 -4.67
C PHE A 64 -5.90 -0.55 -3.57
N THR A 65 -5.71 -1.30 -2.49
CA THR A 65 -6.55 -1.19 -1.30
C THR A 65 -6.10 -0.04 -0.40
N GLU A 66 -6.88 0.24 0.64
CA GLU A 66 -6.50 1.15 1.72
C GLU A 66 -5.14 0.79 2.33
N GLU A 67 -4.95 -0.49 2.67
CA GLU A 67 -3.73 -0.97 3.34
C GLU A 67 -2.51 -0.80 2.44
N ALA A 68 -2.67 -0.99 1.13
CA ALA A 68 -1.61 -0.74 0.16
C ALA A 68 -1.20 0.74 0.17
N ILE A 69 -2.15 1.68 0.23
CA ILE A 69 -1.88 3.12 0.27
C ILE A 69 -1.19 3.51 1.58
N VAL A 70 -1.66 2.99 2.73
CA VAL A 70 -1.02 3.20 4.03
C VAL A 70 0.42 2.65 4.03
N THR A 71 0.63 1.49 3.42
CA THR A 71 1.96 0.88 3.27
C THR A 71 2.89 1.75 2.44
N VAL A 72 2.42 2.30 1.31
CA VAL A 72 3.19 3.25 0.48
C VAL A 72 3.60 4.48 1.30
N ARG A 73 2.67 5.09 2.06
CA ARG A 73 2.98 6.24 2.92
C ARG A 73 4.07 5.91 3.94
N ARG A 74 4.02 4.72 4.54
CA ARG A 74 5.01 4.25 5.52
C ARG A 74 6.39 4.05 4.87
N ILE A 75 6.45 3.41 3.70
CA ILE A 75 7.70 3.23 2.95
C ILE A 75 8.30 4.59 2.61
N GLU A 76 7.51 5.53 2.11
CA GLU A 76 8.00 6.86 1.76
C GLU A 76 8.58 7.59 2.97
N ARG A 77 7.92 7.48 4.13
CA ARG A 77 8.44 8.07 5.37
C ARG A 77 9.78 7.46 5.77
N LEU A 78 9.93 6.13 5.68
CA LEU A 78 11.19 5.44 5.98
C LEU A 78 12.32 5.89 5.04
N ARG A 79 12.03 6.05 3.75
CA ARG A 79 13.02 6.53 2.78
C ARG A 79 13.42 7.97 3.01
N THR A 80 12.44 8.86 3.20
CA THR A 80 12.67 10.32 3.24
C THR A 80 13.21 10.80 4.58
N VAL A 81 12.78 10.20 5.68
CA VAL A 81 13.15 10.66 7.03
C VAL A 81 14.25 9.84 7.66
N HIS A 82 14.29 8.53 7.41
CA HIS A 82 15.32 7.66 7.95
C HIS A 82 16.42 7.34 6.93
N GLY A 83 16.33 7.88 5.70
CA GLY A 83 17.34 7.68 4.66
C GLY A 83 17.49 6.23 4.20
N MET A 84 16.50 5.38 4.49
CA MET A 84 16.61 3.95 4.23
C MET A 84 16.42 3.65 2.73
N ASP A 85 17.27 2.78 2.20
CA ASP A 85 17.06 2.26 0.84
C ASP A 85 15.95 1.20 0.80
N LEU A 86 15.52 0.85 -0.42
CA LEU A 86 14.44 -0.11 -0.63
C LEU A 86 14.80 -1.55 -0.24
N ALA A 87 16.06 -1.95 -0.35
CA ALA A 87 16.50 -3.29 0.00
C ALA A 87 16.45 -3.47 1.52
N CYS A 88 16.93 -2.48 2.26
CA CYS A 88 16.86 -2.42 3.71
C CYS A 88 15.41 -2.43 4.21
N ILE A 89 14.54 -1.62 3.60
CA ILE A 89 13.10 -1.61 3.93
C ILE A 89 12.47 -2.97 3.65
N LYS A 90 12.81 -3.62 2.52
CA LYS A 90 12.29 -4.95 2.17
C LYS A 90 12.70 -6.01 3.19
N THR A 91 13.99 -6.08 3.51
CA THR A 91 14.51 -7.01 4.52
C THR A 91 13.83 -6.78 5.88
N MET A 92 13.64 -5.52 6.28
CA MET A 92 12.96 -5.19 7.54
C MET A 92 11.50 -5.67 7.53
N PHE A 93 10.76 -5.45 6.45
CA PHE A 93 9.36 -5.88 6.34
C PHE A 93 9.26 -7.40 6.36
N ASP A 94 10.11 -8.11 5.62
CA ASP A 94 10.12 -9.57 5.60
C ASP A 94 10.42 -10.15 6.99
N LEU A 95 11.32 -9.53 7.76
CA LEU A 95 11.59 -9.91 9.15
C LEU A 95 10.40 -9.63 10.08
N LEU A 96 9.70 -8.51 9.89
CA LEU A 96 8.51 -8.19 10.69
C LEU A 96 7.37 -9.18 10.42
N ASP A 97 7.20 -9.60 9.17
CA ASP A 97 6.22 -10.62 8.77
C ASP A 97 6.55 -11.98 9.40
N GLU A 98 7.82 -12.39 9.39
CA GLU A 98 8.24 -13.64 10.01
C GLU A 98 8.07 -13.60 11.54
N VAL A 99 8.39 -12.48 12.19
CA VAL A 99 8.13 -12.30 13.63
C VAL A 99 6.63 -12.37 13.94
N ALA A 100 5.78 -11.77 13.09
CA ALA A 100 4.33 -11.83 13.27
C ALA A 100 3.80 -13.27 13.14
N ARG A 101 4.30 -14.01 12.15
CA ARG A 101 3.99 -15.43 11.94
C ARG A 101 4.42 -16.28 13.13
N LEU A 102 5.67 -16.20 13.57
CA LEU A 102 6.19 -16.97 14.70
C LEU A 102 5.42 -16.66 15.99
N ARG A 103 5.05 -15.40 16.23
CA ARG A 103 4.19 -15.02 17.36
C ARG A 103 2.79 -15.62 17.26
N ALA A 104 2.22 -15.74 16.06
CA ALA A 104 0.93 -16.39 15.86
C ALA A 104 1.01 -17.90 16.13
N GLU A 105 2.07 -18.56 15.68
CA GLU A 105 2.32 -19.98 15.98
C GLU A 105 2.48 -20.20 17.49
N LEU A 106 3.25 -19.37 18.19
CA LEU A 106 3.39 -19.44 19.65
C LEU A 106 2.07 -19.24 20.39
N ARG A 107 1.20 -18.33 19.93
CA ARG A 107 -0.15 -18.17 20.51
C ARG A 107 -0.99 -19.42 20.29
N PHE A 108 -1.01 -19.94 19.06
CA PHE A 108 -1.73 -21.17 18.73
C PHE A 108 -1.32 -22.35 19.61
N TRP A 109 -0.03 -22.52 19.91
CA TRP A 109 0.45 -23.59 20.78
C TRP A 109 0.21 -23.34 22.27
N ARG A 110 0.11 -22.08 22.71
CA ARG A 110 -0.18 -21.73 24.11
C ARG A 110 -1.66 -21.83 24.47
N ASP A 111 -2.54 -21.63 23.49
CA ASP A 111 -3.99 -21.67 23.67
C ASP A 111 -4.57 -23.10 23.50
N ARG A 112 -3.69 -24.11 23.39
CA ARG A 112 -4.01 -25.53 23.27
C ARG A 112 -3.71 -26.26 24.58
#